data_AF-A0A7K0SY00-F1
#
_entry.id   AF-A0A7K0SY00-F1
#
_cell.length_a   1.000
_cell.length_b   1.000
_cell.length_c   1.000
_cell.angle_alpha   90.00
_cell.angle_beta   90.00
_cell.angle_gamma   90.00
#
_symmetry.space_group_name_H-M   'P 1'
#
loop_
_entity.id
_entity.type
_entity.pdbx_description
1 polymer ?
#
loop_
_entity_poly.entity_id
_entity_poly.type
_entity_poly.pdbx_seq_one_letter_code
_entity_poly.pdbx_strand_id
1 'polypeptide(L)'
;MSGVFSATRAKISEKTLRTDRWWLQPAITVAVLVSFIIYSTIRAFEAKFYFAEPLISPFYSPCLTAACPTNGSLLGQPLGTVAIFGMAISPALFILVFPLGFRMTCYYYRKAYYRSFWQSPPACAVAEPHKTYTGETKAPLILQNGHRWFFLAGLVFNVLLTIDAVLAFRNSEGQWGHMSVGSLVLLTNATLLWLYSASCHTCR
;
A
#
# COMPACT_ATOMS: atom_id res chain seq x y z
N MET A 1 20.32 -22.54 43.37
CA MET A 1 19.12 -22.83 42.58
C MET A 1 19.40 -22.43 41.14
N SER A 2 19.30 -23.37 40.20
CA SER A 2 19.38 -23.06 38.76
C SER A 2 18.20 -22.16 38.37
N GLY A 3 18.39 -21.28 37.38
CA GLY A 3 17.49 -20.15 37.08
C GLY A 3 16.01 -20.47 36.80
N VAL A 4 15.64 -21.75 36.70
CA VAL A 4 14.25 -22.23 36.53
C VAL A 4 13.49 -22.32 37.86
N PHE A 5 14.19 -22.39 39.00
CA PHE A 5 13.60 -22.52 40.35
C PHE A 5 13.75 -21.25 41.21
N SER A 6 14.14 -20.11 40.60
CA SER A 6 14.25 -18.82 41.29
C SER A 6 12.93 -18.06 41.24
N ALA A 7 12.50 -17.52 42.38
CA ALA A 7 11.31 -16.66 42.48
C ALA A 7 11.48 -15.29 41.78
N THR A 8 12.71 -14.89 41.44
CA THR A 8 13.01 -13.58 40.85
C THR A 8 13.58 -13.71 39.45
N ARG A 9 13.24 -12.72 38.59
CA ARG A 9 13.74 -12.62 37.22
C ARG A 9 15.26 -12.42 37.22
N ALA A 10 15.97 -13.12 36.34
CA ALA A 10 17.42 -12.96 36.18
C ALA A 10 17.78 -11.49 35.89
N LYS A 11 18.74 -10.94 36.64
CA LYS A 11 19.30 -9.59 36.42
C LYS A 11 20.32 -9.67 35.29
N ILE A 12 19.89 -9.29 34.09
CA ILE A 12 20.74 -9.19 32.88
C ILE A 12 21.05 -7.70 32.67
N SER A 13 22.34 -7.34 32.57
CA SER A 13 22.78 -5.95 32.33
C SER A 13 22.56 -5.52 30.88
N GLU A 14 22.59 -6.48 29.96
CA GLU A 14 22.53 -6.28 28.52
C GLU A 14 21.10 -5.95 28.07
N LYS A 15 20.96 -4.95 27.19
CA LYS A 15 19.66 -4.57 26.62
C LYS A 15 19.04 -5.68 25.75
N THR A 16 19.87 -6.50 25.12
CA THR A 16 19.46 -7.68 24.37
C THR A 16 20.58 -8.72 24.38
N LEU A 17 20.19 -9.99 24.47
CA LEU A 17 21.11 -11.13 24.40
C LEU A 17 21.28 -11.68 22.97
N ARG A 18 20.63 -11.07 21.98
CA ARG A 18 20.79 -11.46 20.58
C ARG A 18 22.15 -11.04 20.04
N THR A 19 22.83 -11.99 19.40
CA THR A 19 24.13 -11.79 18.72
C THR A 19 23.99 -11.72 17.20
N ASP A 20 22.82 -12.06 16.64
CA ASP A 20 22.51 -11.97 15.22
C ASP A 20 22.26 -10.51 14.77
N ARG A 21 22.28 -10.28 13.44
CA ARG A 21 21.95 -8.97 12.85
C ARG A 21 20.44 -8.72 12.82
N TRP A 22 19.81 -8.74 13.99
CA TRP A 22 18.36 -8.58 14.15
C TRP A 22 17.81 -7.27 13.59
N TRP A 23 18.64 -6.24 13.50
CA TRP A 23 18.29 -4.93 12.96
C TRP A 23 18.23 -4.90 11.42
N LEU A 24 18.80 -5.90 10.74
CA LEU A 24 18.90 -5.90 9.28
C LEU A 24 17.53 -5.94 8.60
N GLN A 25 16.63 -6.81 9.07
CA GLN A 25 15.28 -6.93 8.53
C GLN A 25 14.47 -5.61 8.64
N PRO A 26 14.35 -4.96 9.81
CA PRO A 26 13.66 -3.68 9.90
C PRO A 26 14.37 -2.58 9.10
N ALA A 27 15.71 -2.57 9.04
CA ALA A 27 16.45 -1.58 8.24
C ALA A 27 16.14 -1.70 6.73
N ILE A 28 16.14 -2.93 6.18
CA ILE A 28 15.75 -3.17 4.79
C ILE A 28 14.30 -2.73 4.55
N THR A 29 13.41 -3.03 5.49
CA THR A 29 11.99 -2.67 5.38
C THR A 29 11.81 -1.15 5.35
N VAL A 30 12.47 -0.40 6.24
CA VAL A 30 12.46 1.08 6.19
C VAL A 30 13.00 1.57 4.85
N ALA A 31 14.15 1.07 4.42
CA ALA A 31 14.78 1.52 3.18
C ALA A 31 13.85 1.34 1.98
N VAL A 32 13.28 0.15 1.80
CA VAL A 32 12.35 -0.14 0.69
C VAL A 32 11.09 0.71 0.78
N LEU A 33 10.48 0.85 1.96
CA LEU A 33 9.26 1.64 2.13
C LEU A 33 9.52 3.13 1.86
N VAL A 34 10.63 3.68 2.35
CA VAL A 34 11.00 5.08 2.11
C VAL A 34 11.27 5.32 0.62
N SER A 35 12.05 4.45 -0.03
CA SER A 35 12.29 4.54 -1.47
C SER A 35 11.00 4.47 -2.28
N PHE A 36 10.08 3.56 -1.92
CA PHE A 36 8.77 3.45 -2.55
C PHE A 36 7.91 4.69 -2.34
N ILE A 37 7.87 5.25 -1.12
CA ILE A 37 7.15 6.48 -0.81
C ILE A 37 7.69 7.62 -1.67
N ILE A 38 9.01 7.86 -1.68
CA ILE A 38 9.62 8.92 -2.48
C ILE A 38 9.27 8.75 -3.97
N TYR A 39 9.47 7.55 -4.52
CA TYR A 39 9.18 7.27 -5.93
C TYR A 39 7.70 7.46 -6.25
N SER A 40 6.80 6.88 -5.45
CA SER A 40 5.35 6.98 -5.67
C SER A 40 4.85 8.41 -5.51
N THR A 41 5.39 9.19 -4.58
CA THR A 41 5.07 10.62 -4.44
C THR A 41 5.47 11.38 -5.71
N ILE A 42 6.71 11.22 -6.20
CA ILE A 42 7.16 11.86 -7.43
C ILE A 42 6.23 11.50 -8.60
N ARG A 43 5.95 10.20 -8.79
CA ARG A 43 5.07 9.73 -9.88
C ARG A 43 3.62 10.19 -9.72
N ALA A 44 3.11 10.29 -8.50
CA ALA A 44 1.77 10.79 -8.24
C ALA A 44 1.65 12.27 -8.61
N PHE A 45 2.66 13.10 -8.34
CA PHE A 45 2.62 14.53 -8.69
C PHE A 45 3.00 14.83 -10.15
N GLU A 46 3.78 13.97 -10.81
CA GLU A 46 4.24 14.21 -12.18
C GLU A 46 3.08 14.26 -13.19
N ALA A 47 2.03 13.46 -12.99
CA ALA A 47 0.83 13.43 -13.84
C ALA A 47 1.14 13.27 -15.35
N LYS A 48 2.21 12.54 -15.68
CA LYS A 48 2.65 12.23 -17.06
C LYS A 48 2.87 10.73 -17.24
N PHE A 49 2.81 10.28 -18.49
CA PHE A 49 3.06 8.88 -18.89
C PHE A 49 2.20 7.86 -18.12
N TYR A 50 0.98 8.24 -17.77
CA TYR A 50 0.04 7.37 -17.04
C TYR A 50 -0.97 6.68 -17.96
N PHE A 51 -1.07 7.11 -19.22
CA PHE A 51 -2.01 6.59 -20.21
C PHE A 51 -1.32 6.43 -21.57
N ALA A 52 -1.54 5.28 -22.19
CA ALA A 52 -1.18 4.99 -23.57
C ALA A 52 -2.17 3.94 -24.08
N GLU A 53 -3.12 4.32 -24.93
CA GLU A 53 -4.24 3.46 -25.37
C GLU A 53 -3.79 2.03 -25.73
N PRO A 54 -4.36 0.96 -25.13
CA PRO A 54 -5.42 0.92 -24.11
C PRO A 54 -4.93 0.82 -22.64
N LEU A 55 -3.66 1.06 -22.38
CA LEU A 55 -3.01 0.92 -21.08
C LEU A 55 -3.22 2.16 -20.20
N ILE A 56 -3.75 1.93 -19.00
CA ILE A 56 -3.79 2.92 -17.91
C ILE A 56 -2.99 2.43 -16.71
N SER A 57 -2.23 3.33 -16.10
CA SER A 57 -1.48 3.03 -14.88
C SER A 57 -2.44 2.72 -13.71
N PRO A 58 -2.19 1.68 -12.91
CA PRO A 58 -3.01 1.36 -11.72
C PRO A 58 -3.08 2.50 -10.69
N PHE A 59 -2.11 3.42 -10.69
CA PHE A 59 -2.12 4.61 -9.83
C PHE A 59 -3.19 5.64 -10.23
N TYR A 60 -3.68 5.56 -11.46
CA TYR A 60 -4.60 6.53 -12.08
C TYR A 60 -5.95 5.93 -12.43
N SER A 61 -6.18 4.63 -12.20
CA SER A 61 -7.45 3.97 -12.50
C SER A 61 -8.35 3.83 -11.27
N PRO A 62 -9.66 4.11 -11.40
CA PRO A 62 -10.34 4.69 -12.55
C PRO A 62 -10.03 6.19 -12.66
N CYS A 63 -9.75 6.76 -13.84
CA CYS A 63 -9.55 8.20 -13.83
C CYS A 63 -10.88 8.96 -13.68
N LEU A 64 -11.05 9.70 -12.58
CA LEU A 64 -12.30 10.40 -12.24
C LEU A 64 -12.34 11.88 -12.63
N THR A 65 -11.23 12.45 -13.12
CA THR A 65 -11.10 13.89 -13.38
C THR A 65 -11.14 14.22 -14.86
N ALA A 66 -11.65 15.40 -15.21
CA ALA A 66 -11.62 15.95 -16.58
C ALA A 66 -10.22 16.15 -17.18
N ALA A 67 -9.16 16.06 -16.35
CA ALA A 67 -7.77 16.12 -16.81
C ALA A 67 -7.29 14.84 -17.53
N CYS A 68 -8.08 13.76 -17.49
CA CYS A 68 -7.73 12.51 -18.15
C CYS A 68 -8.32 12.39 -19.57
N PRO A 69 -7.71 11.56 -20.43
CA PRO A 69 -8.32 11.15 -21.68
C PRO A 69 -9.67 10.46 -21.42
N THR A 70 -10.66 10.75 -22.27
CA THR A 70 -12.02 10.15 -22.17
C THR A 70 -12.01 8.64 -22.24
N ASN A 71 -11.10 8.06 -23.02
CA ASN A 71 -10.98 6.61 -23.21
C ASN A 71 -10.39 5.88 -22.00
N GLY A 72 -9.66 6.60 -21.12
CA GLY A 72 -9.04 6.04 -19.92
C GLY A 72 -9.94 6.05 -18.67
N SER A 73 -11.22 6.38 -18.83
CA SER A 73 -12.10 6.71 -17.71
C SER A 73 -13.26 5.72 -17.60
N LEU A 74 -13.05 4.59 -16.91
CA LEU A 74 -14.07 3.54 -16.73
C LEU A 74 -15.39 4.01 -16.11
N LEU A 75 -15.33 4.97 -15.18
CA LEU A 75 -16.50 5.47 -14.44
C LEU A 75 -16.97 6.86 -14.91
N GLY A 76 -16.45 7.33 -16.04
CA GLY A 76 -16.58 8.72 -16.46
C GLY A 76 -15.81 9.70 -15.56
N GLN A 77 -15.95 11.00 -15.86
CA GLN A 77 -15.18 12.06 -15.23
C GLN A 77 -16.11 12.98 -14.41
N PRO A 78 -16.68 12.51 -13.29
CA PRO A 78 -17.61 13.31 -12.49
C PRO A 78 -16.90 14.48 -11.80
N LEU A 79 -15.58 14.41 -11.64
CA LEU A 79 -14.78 15.48 -11.06
C LEU A 79 -14.26 16.37 -12.19
N GLY A 80 -14.51 17.69 -12.10
CA GLY A 80 -13.87 18.66 -12.98
C GLY A 80 -12.36 18.74 -12.76
N THR A 81 -11.71 19.70 -13.40
CA THR A 81 -10.31 20.02 -13.10
C THR A 81 -10.24 20.70 -11.73
N VAL A 82 -9.84 19.96 -10.70
CA VAL A 82 -9.66 20.50 -9.36
C VAL A 82 -8.24 21.09 -9.26
N ALA A 83 -8.16 22.39 -9.03
CA ALA A 83 -6.90 23.08 -8.76
C ALA A 83 -6.90 23.59 -7.31
N ILE A 84 -5.81 23.34 -6.58
CA ILE A 84 -5.58 23.90 -5.24
C ILE A 84 -4.38 24.82 -5.34
N PHE A 85 -4.51 26.07 -4.85
CA PHE A 85 -3.47 27.11 -4.93
C PHE A 85 -2.92 27.34 -6.34
N GLY A 86 -3.75 27.22 -7.37
CA GLY A 86 -3.35 27.42 -8.77
C GLY A 86 -2.60 26.24 -9.42
N MET A 87 -2.38 25.14 -8.70
CA MET A 87 -1.83 23.91 -9.24
C MET A 87 -2.94 22.87 -9.45
N ALA A 88 -3.03 22.32 -10.67
CA ALA A 88 -3.94 21.21 -10.96
C ALA A 88 -3.54 19.98 -10.13
N ILE A 89 -4.48 19.40 -9.39
CA ILE A 89 -4.23 18.17 -8.64
C ILE A 89 -4.12 17.02 -9.64
N SER A 90 -3.07 16.23 -9.51
CA SER A 90 -2.93 14.99 -10.26
C SER A 90 -4.10 14.04 -9.99
N PRO A 91 -4.71 13.43 -11.04
CA PRO A 91 -5.83 12.51 -10.88
C PRO A 91 -5.54 11.35 -9.93
N ALA A 92 -4.29 10.90 -9.85
CA ALA A 92 -3.87 9.81 -8.97
C ALA A 92 -4.14 10.10 -7.48
N LEU A 93 -4.06 11.36 -7.03
CA LEU A 93 -4.19 11.70 -5.61
C LEU A 93 -5.61 11.44 -5.07
N PHE A 94 -6.63 11.52 -5.92
CA PHE A 94 -8.01 11.22 -5.53
C PHE A 94 -8.22 9.75 -5.19
N ILE A 95 -7.46 8.87 -5.83
CA ILE A 95 -7.63 7.43 -5.68
C ILE A 95 -6.60 6.84 -4.74
N LEU A 96 -5.38 7.38 -4.71
CA LEU A 96 -4.26 6.86 -3.93
C LEU A 96 -4.58 6.73 -2.42
N VAL A 97 -5.50 7.53 -1.90
CA VAL A 97 -5.98 7.42 -0.52
C VAL A 97 -6.55 6.03 -0.18
N PHE A 98 -7.21 5.36 -1.14
CA PHE A 98 -7.82 4.05 -0.92
C PHE A 98 -6.79 2.92 -0.83
N PRO A 99 -5.91 2.66 -1.83
CA PRO A 99 -4.89 1.62 -1.72
C PRO A 99 -3.86 1.95 -0.64
N LEU A 100 -3.53 3.23 -0.41
CA LEU A 100 -2.68 3.63 0.70
C LEU A 100 -3.36 3.33 2.04
N GLY A 101 -4.61 3.74 2.22
CA GLY A 101 -5.40 3.46 3.42
C GLY A 101 -5.53 1.96 3.66
N PHE A 102 -5.81 1.18 2.62
CA PHE A 102 -5.87 -0.28 2.70
C PHE A 102 -4.54 -0.89 3.20
N ARG A 103 -3.41 -0.45 2.67
CA ARG A 103 -2.08 -0.90 3.14
C ARG A 103 -1.80 -0.43 4.57
N MET A 104 -2.01 0.84 4.88
CA MET A 104 -1.68 1.41 6.20
C MET A 104 -2.52 0.82 7.34
N THR A 105 -3.76 0.43 7.04
CA THR A 105 -4.67 -0.20 8.01
C THR A 105 -4.49 -1.72 8.11
N CYS A 106 -3.82 -2.36 7.15
CA CYS A 106 -3.62 -3.81 7.13
C CYS A 106 -2.70 -4.28 8.27
N TYR A 107 -3.09 -5.37 8.94
CA TYR A 107 -2.32 -5.97 10.03
C TYR A 107 -0.87 -6.34 9.63
N TYR A 108 -0.68 -6.88 8.43
CA TYR A 108 0.64 -7.25 7.93
C TYR A 108 1.56 -6.02 7.78
N TYR A 109 1.07 -4.96 7.13
CA TYR A 109 1.81 -3.72 6.97
C TYR A 109 2.02 -3.00 8.30
N ARG A 110 1.03 -3.03 9.19
CA ARG A 110 1.14 -2.52 10.56
C ARG A 110 2.34 -3.11 11.28
N LYS A 111 2.46 -4.43 11.28
CA LYS A 111 3.65 -5.10 11.83
C LYS A 111 4.94 -4.60 11.19
N ALA A 112 4.97 -4.43 9.87
CA ALA A 112 6.16 -3.95 9.15
C ALA A 112 6.58 -2.56 9.62
N TYR A 113 5.67 -1.57 9.62
CA TYR A 113 6.06 -0.20 9.99
C TYR A 113 6.22 0.00 11.50
N TYR A 114 5.48 -0.72 12.36
CA TYR A 114 5.70 -0.68 13.82
C TYR A 114 7.09 -1.21 14.20
N ARG A 115 7.54 -2.30 13.57
CA ARG A 115 8.88 -2.84 13.84
C ARG A 115 10.00 -1.97 13.26
N SER A 116 9.76 -1.38 12.10
CA SER A 116 10.81 -0.75 11.30
C SER A 116 10.97 0.74 11.64
N PHE A 117 9.87 1.48 11.80
CA PHE A 117 9.89 2.91 12.14
C PHE A 117 9.75 3.16 13.65
N TRP A 118 8.83 2.45 14.33
CA TRP A 118 8.58 2.63 15.78
C TRP A 118 9.41 1.70 16.66
N GLN A 119 10.08 0.69 16.10
CA GLN A 119 10.83 -0.30 16.89
C GLN A 119 9.98 -0.94 18.03
N SER A 120 8.71 -1.26 17.76
CA SER A 120 7.77 -1.79 18.78
C SER A 120 7.36 -3.26 18.56
N PRO A 121 8.04 -4.23 19.20
CA PRO A 121 9.49 -4.34 19.33
C PRO A 121 10.13 -4.69 17.96
N PRO A 122 11.38 -4.30 17.67
CA PRO A 122 11.97 -4.46 16.34
C PRO A 122 12.19 -5.94 15.97
N ALA A 123 12.43 -6.81 16.96
CA ALA A 123 12.52 -8.24 16.78
C ALA A 123 12.15 -8.99 18.08
N CYS A 124 11.97 -10.32 17.96
CA CYS A 124 11.77 -11.17 19.14
C CYS A 124 13.00 -11.10 20.06
N ALA A 125 12.78 -11.02 21.38
CA ALA A 125 13.83 -10.87 22.39
C ALA A 125 14.68 -9.59 22.28
N VAL A 126 14.21 -8.58 21.55
CA VAL A 126 14.76 -7.22 21.56
C VAL A 126 13.72 -6.31 22.21
N ALA A 127 14.09 -5.66 23.32
CA ALA A 127 13.19 -4.79 24.04
C ALA A 127 12.77 -3.59 23.19
N GLU A 128 11.51 -3.19 23.29
CA GLU A 128 11.04 -1.94 22.68
C GLU A 128 11.67 -0.74 23.40
N PRO A 129 12.01 0.35 22.67
CA PRO A 129 12.52 1.58 23.28
C PRO A 129 11.40 2.40 23.93
N HIS A 130 10.15 2.16 23.55
CA HIS A 130 8.98 2.88 24.05
C HIS A 130 8.67 2.48 25.50
N LYS A 131 8.48 3.49 26.36
CA LYS A 131 8.12 3.27 27.77
C LYS A 131 6.61 3.12 28.00
N THR A 132 5.81 3.68 27.10
CA THR A 132 4.36 3.75 27.21
C THR A 132 3.73 3.39 25.87
N TYR A 133 2.74 2.51 25.92
CA TYR A 133 1.93 2.13 24.77
C TYR A 133 0.56 2.79 24.88
N THR A 134 0.24 3.72 23.98
CA THR A 134 -1.04 4.44 24.00
C THR A 134 -2.16 3.69 23.28
N GLY A 135 -1.86 2.54 22.68
CA GLY A 135 -2.81 1.81 21.85
C GLY A 135 -3.17 2.54 20.54
N GLU A 136 -4.02 1.87 19.77
CA GLU A 136 -4.57 2.36 18.49
C GLU A 136 -5.89 3.12 18.70
N THR A 137 -6.15 3.61 19.91
CA THR A 137 -7.40 4.33 20.25
C THR A 137 -7.27 5.85 20.16
N LYS A 138 -6.05 6.36 19.93
CA LYS A 138 -5.76 7.80 19.82
C LYS A 138 -5.38 8.18 18.39
N ALA A 139 -5.72 9.40 17.99
CA ALA A 139 -5.29 9.96 16.72
C ALA A 139 -3.75 10.06 16.67
N PRO A 140 -3.08 9.71 15.55
CA PRO A 140 -3.64 9.28 14.26
C PRO A 140 -3.88 7.75 14.13
N LEU A 141 -3.47 6.95 15.11
CA LEU A 141 -3.49 5.47 15.04
C LEU A 141 -4.91 4.88 15.01
N ILE A 142 -5.93 5.65 15.41
CA ILE A 142 -7.35 5.25 15.32
C ILE A 142 -7.79 4.84 13.91
N LEU A 143 -7.20 5.44 12.87
CA LEU A 143 -7.49 5.11 11.47
C LEU A 143 -7.18 3.64 11.14
N GLN A 144 -6.27 3.02 11.89
CA GLN A 144 -5.88 1.62 11.68
C GLN A 144 -7.03 0.64 11.95
N ASN A 145 -8.03 1.03 12.75
CA ASN A 145 -9.25 0.24 12.98
C ASN A 145 -10.20 0.23 11.77
N GLY A 146 -9.98 1.10 10.79
CA GLY A 146 -10.80 1.23 9.58
C GLY A 146 -10.53 0.20 8.50
N HIS A 147 -9.69 -0.83 8.74
CA HIS A 147 -9.25 -1.76 7.69
C HIS A 147 -10.40 -2.40 6.92
N ARG A 148 -11.48 -2.77 7.61
CA ARG A 148 -12.66 -3.38 6.98
C ARG A 148 -13.27 -2.50 5.89
N TRP A 149 -13.34 -1.20 6.10
CA TRP A 149 -13.90 -0.26 5.13
C TRP A 149 -12.97 -0.05 3.94
N PHE A 150 -11.67 0.08 4.19
CA PHE A 150 -10.68 0.17 3.12
C PHE A 150 -10.57 -1.14 2.32
N PHE A 151 -10.78 -2.29 2.95
CA PHE A 151 -10.85 -3.58 2.26
C PHE A 151 -12.02 -3.63 1.28
N LEU A 152 -13.21 -3.22 1.70
CA LEU A 152 -14.38 -3.14 0.82
C LEU A 152 -14.15 -2.20 -0.36
N ALA A 153 -13.59 -1.01 -0.11
CA ALA A 153 -13.20 -0.11 -1.19
C ALA A 153 -12.15 -0.75 -2.11
N GLY A 154 -11.12 -1.39 -1.55
CA GLY A 154 -10.08 -2.09 -2.29
C GLY A 154 -10.61 -3.20 -3.21
N LEU A 155 -11.64 -3.94 -2.79
CA LEU A 155 -12.29 -4.94 -3.65
C LEU A 155 -12.93 -4.31 -4.89
N VAL A 156 -13.57 -3.13 -4.75
CA VAL A 156 -14.11 -2.39 -5.89
C VAL A 156 -12.99 -2.00 -6.85
N PHE A 157 -11.88 -1.46 -6.34
CA PHE A 157 -10.72 -1.13 -7.18
C PHE A 157 -10.09 -2.35 -7.84
N ASN A 158 -10.04 -3.51 -7.17
CA ASN A 158 -9.57 -4.75 -7.77
C ASN A 158 -10.43 -5.16 -8.97
N VAL A 159 -11.76 -5.01 -8.89
CA VAL A 159 -12.67 -5.27 -10.01
C VAL A 159 -12.37 -4.31 -11.17
N LEU A 160 -12.27 -3.01 -10.91
CA LEU A 160 -11.98 -2.00 -11.94
C LEU A 160 -10.63 -2.27 -12.63
N LEU A 161 -9.59 -2.55 -11.85
CA LEU A 161 -8.28 -2.90 -12.38
C LEU A 161 -8.30 -4.21 -13.18
N THR A 162 -9.18 -5.15 -12.83
CA THR A 162 -9.37 -6.37 -13.63
C THR A 162 -10.00 -6.07 -14.97
N ILE A 163 -10.97 -5.14 -15.01
CA ILE A 163 -11.55 -4.65 -16.26
C ILE A 163 -10.45 -4.01 -17.12
N ASP A 164 -9.62 -3.13 -16.55
CA ASP A 164 -8.48 -2.54 -17.28
C ASP A 164 -7.49 -3.59 -17.78
N ALA A 165 -7.18 -4.61 -16.97
CA ALA A 165 -6.30 -5.70 -17.37
C ALA A 165 -6.87 -6.50 -18.56
N VAL A 166 -8.20 -6.68 -18.63
CA VAL A 166 -8.86 -7.31 -19.79
C VAL A 166 -8.86 -6.37 -20.99
N LEU A 167 -9.17 -5.09 -20.80
CA LEU A 167 -9.13 -4.09 -21.88
C LEU A 167 -7.73 -3.90 -22.46
N ALA A 168 -6.69 -4.14 -21.68
CA ALA A 168 -5.30 -4.10 -22.13
C ALA A 168 -4.97 -5.13 -23.23
N PHE A 169 -5.85 -6.09 -23.52
CA PHE A 169 -5.70 -7.03 -24.64
C PHE A 169 -6.24 -6.49 -25.98
N ARG A 170 -6.66 -5.22 -26.00
CA ARG A 170 -6.99 -4.50 -27.23
C ARG A 170 -5.75 -3.82 -27.82
N ASN A 171 -5.81 -3.44 -29.09
CA ASN A 171 -4.87 -2.46 -29.66
C ASN A 171 -5.42 -1.03 -29.51
N SER A 172 -4.67 -0.04 -30.00
CA SER A 172 -5.07 1.37 -30.02
C SER A 172 -6.32 1.65 -30.86
N GLU A 173 -6.69 0.73 -31.75
CA GLU A 173 -7.89 0.80 -32.59
C GLU A 173 -9.09 0.04 -31.98
N GLY A 174 -8.92 -0.58 -30.81
CA GLY A 174 -9.96 -1.34 -30.11
C GLY A 174 -10.14 -2.79 -30.57
N GLN A 175 -9.29 -3.29 -31.48
CA GLN A 175 -9.31 -4.69 -31.94
C GLN A 175 -8.76 -5.61 -30.84
N TRP A 176 -9.32 -6.80 -30.70
CA TRP A 176 -8.94 -7.78 -29.68
C TRP A 176 -7.85 -8.76 -30.14
N GLY A 177 -7.21 -9.41 -29.18
CA GLY A 177 -6.20 -10.45 -29.45
C GLY A 177 -4.76 -9.93 -29.46
N HIS A 178 -4.54 -8.71 -28.97
CA HIS A 178 -3.23 -8.12 -28.85
C HIS A 178 -2.69 -8.30 -27.43
N MET A 179 -1.37 -8.45 -27.32
CA MET A 179 -0.72 -8.56 -26.03
C MET A 179 0.55 -7.74 -26.06
N SER A 180 0.68 -6.84 -25.08
CA SER A 180 1.88 -6.04 -24.85
C SER A 180 2.52 -6.43 -23.53
N VAL A 181 3.74 -5.95 -23.30
CA VAL A 181 4.38 -6.04 -21.97
C VAL A 181 3.49 -5.37 -20.91
N GLY A 182 2.84 -4.25 -21.26
CA GLY A 182 1.90 -3.56 -20.38
C GLY A 182 0.69 -4.44 -20.01
N SER A 183 0.14 -5.17 -20.96
CA SER A 183 -0.99 -6.10 -20.73
C SER A 183 -0.61 -7.20 -19.74
N LEU A 184 0.58 -7.79 -19.89
CA LEU A 184 1.11 -8.79 -18.96
C LEU A 184 1.35 -8.22 -17.56
N VAL A 185 1.89 -7.01 -17.46
CA VAL A 185 2.11 -6.32 -16.18
C VAL A 185 0.79 -6.02 -15.49
N LEU A 186 -0.22 -5.51 -16.21
CA LEU A 186 -1.54 -5.22 -15.66
C LEU A 186 -2.28 -6.49 -15.21
N LEU A 187 -2.24 -7.54 -16.02
CA LEU A 187 -2.82 -8.84 -15.66
C LEU A 187 -2.15 -9.41 -14.41
N THR A 188 -0.81 -9.45 -14.38
CA THR A 188 -0.06 -9.93 -13.22
C THR A 188 -0.39 -9.12 -11.97
N ASN A 189 -0.45 -7.79 -12.08
CA ASN A 189 -0.81 -6.91 -10.98
C ASN A 189 -2.23 -7.20 -10.47
N ALA A 190 -3.22 -7.29 -11.37
CA ALA A 190 -4.60 -7.62 -10.99
C ALA A 190 -4.70 -8.99 -10.32
N THR A 191 -4.04 -10.02 -10.87
CA THR A 191 -4.02 -11.37 -10.28
C THR A 191 -3.39 -11.38 -8.89
N LEU A 192 -2.21 -10.76 -8.70
CA LEU A 192 -1.55 -10.69 -7.40
C LEU A 192 -2.38 -9.93 -6.37
N LEU A 193 -3.07 -8.87 -6.78
CA LEU A 193 -3.97 -8.13 -5.90
C LEU A 193 -5.21 -8.94 -5.51
N TRP A 194 -5.75 -9.76 -6.41
CA TRP A 194 -6.83 -10.70 -6.06
C TRP A 194 -6.36 -11.76 -5.08
N LEU A 195 -5.19 -12.38 -5.33
CA LEU A 195 -4.60 -13.36 -4.42
C LEU A 195 -4.38 -12.75 -3.03
N TYR A 196 -3.87 -11.51 -2.97
CA TYR A 196 -3.70 -10.79 -1.72
C TYR A 196 -5.03 -10.54 -1.01
N SER A 197 -6.03 -10.00 -1.71
CA SER A 197 -7.35 -9.71 -1.13
C SER A 197 -8.07 -10.98 -0.66
N ALA A 198 -8.04 -12.06 -1.45
CA ALA A 198 -8.65 -13.34 -1.11
C ALA A 198 -7.92 -14.06 0.05
N SER A 199 -6.61 -13.81 0.21
CA SER A 199 -5.83 -14.32 1.36
C SER A 199 -6.09 -13.55 2.66
N CYS A 200 -6.76 -12.38 2.59
CA CYS A 200 -6.98 -11.55 3.76
C CYS A 200 -7.98 -12.21 4.72
N HIS A 201 -7.65 -12.21 6.01
CA HIS A 201 -8.54 -12.74 7.04
C HIS A 201 -9.88 -12.01 7.13
N THR A 202 -9.97 -10.74 6.71
CA THR A 202 -11.25 -10.01 6.63
C THR A 202 -12.18 -10.56 5.54
N CYS A 203 -11.65 -11.31 4.57
CA CYS A 203 -12.42 -11.96 3.51
C CYS A 203 -13.00 -13.33 3.92
N ARG A 204 -12.64 -13.85 5.10
CA ARG A 204 -13.15 -15.10 5.70
C ARG A 204 -14.08 -14.79 6.84
#